data_AF-A0A968NCL0-F1
#
_entry.id   AF-A0A968NCL0-F1
#
_cell.length_a   1.000
_cell.length_b   1.000
_cell.length_c   1.000
_cell.angle_alpha   90.00
_cell.angle_beta   90.00
_cell.angle_gamma   90.00
#
_symmetry.space_group_name_H-M   'P 1'
#
loop_
_entity.id
_entity.type
_entity.pdbx_description
1 polymer ?
#
loop_
_entity_poly.entity_id
_entity_poly.type
_entity_poly.pdbx_seq_one_letter_code
_entity_poly.pdbx_strand_id
1 'polypeptide(L)'
;MAEDTYRDPHHAPDSSLDGFADYHAHLKDATKRSQKNTFERFAGLLYEAHGMRSSSVEQLTEQLWAQPAAWQAVRAHHIQDFVAWLTTQHYAPRSMKVMLSTLCTYCRHAARAGYLSDEEVLQITQLKLPDPSCDADDDAAPVRRGNKKPTSTMLSAEQAKALIQRLNTGEIGLRDQLLVCLLLEQGLTIKQVQELRIEHVNLDAAIIKVAHPNTPQQMSHPLTEATYTTLTAYLAFFPTAQVIWRRHLELSWRLHTPGHLTAGRPLPVTLTLRNRSHVTLGDSISACSPRRSSPLLYRWDTRQAPADRSAR
;
A
#
# COMPACT_ATOMS: atom_id res chain seq x y z
N MET A 1 2.38 67.05 18.75
CA MET A 1 1.61 66.35 17.72
C MET A 1 2.20 64.94 17.62
N ALA A 2 1.59 63.99 18.32
CA ALA A 2 1.97 62.59 18.31
C ALA A 2 0.83 61.83 17.62
N GLU A 3 1.09 61.31 16.43
CA GLU A 3 0.17 60.41 15.73
C GLU A 3 0.23 59.04 16.40
N ASP A 4 -0.80 58.80 17.20
CA ASP A 4 -1.14 57.50 17.78
C ASP A 4 -1.80 56.67 16.68
N THR A 5 -1.01 55.84 15.99
CA THR A 5 -1.54 54.90 14.99
C THR A 5 -2.29 53.78 15.68
N TYR A 6 -3.60 53.98 15.80
CA TYR A 6 -4.61 52.98 16.12
C TYR A 6 -4.43 51.74 15.23
N ARG A 7 -3.92 50.66 15.82
CA ARG A 7 -3.77 49.36 15.17
C ARG A 7 -5.11 48.66 15.20
N ASP A 8 -5.78 48.63 14.06
CA ASP A 8 -7.07 47.99 13.83
C ASP A 8 -7.06 46.51 14.29
N PRO A 9 -7.90 46.09 15.26
CA PRO A 9 -7.95 44.72 15.76
C PRO A 9 -8.64 43.72 14.80
N HIS A 10 -9.03 44.14 13.59
CA HIS A 10 -9.68 43.29 12.59
C HIS A 10 -8.83 42.97 11.34
N HIS A 11 -7.50 43.08 11.42
CA HIS A 11 -6.65 42.57 10.35
C HIS A 11 -6.85 41.05 10.22
N ALA A 12 -7.48 40.63 9.12
CA ALA A 12 -7.64 39.23 8.78
C ALA A 12 -6.26 38.55 8.78
N PRO A 13 -6.10 37.37 9.39
CA PRO A 13 -4.82 36.68 9.42
C PRO A 13 -4.31 36.51 7.99
N ASP A 14 -3.07 36.92 7.79
CA ASP A 14 -2.37 36.94 6.52
C ASP A 14 -2.47 35.54 5.86
N SER A 15 -3.02 35.49 4.64
CA SER A 15 -3.37 34.27 3.89
C SER A 15 -2.20 33.35 3.49
N SER A 16 -0.99 33.59 4.03
CA SER A 16 0.25 32.91 3.68
C SER A 16 0.59 31.68 4.54
N LEU A 17 -0.28 31.32 5.50
CA LEU A 17 -0.11 30.14 6.35
C LEU A 17 -1.22 29.11 6.09
N ASP A 18 -1.27 28.54 4.88
CA ASP A 18 -2.09 27.35 4.60
C ASP A 18 -1.43 26.10 5.23
N GLY A 19 -1.38 26.08 6.57
CA GLY A 19 -0.72 25.05 7.34
C GLY A 19 -1.32 23.65 7.16
N PHE A 20 -2.50 23.55 6.54
CA PHE A 20 -3.09 22.27 6.14
C PHE A 20 -2.50 21.78 4.82
N ALA A 21 -2.37 22.64 3.80
CA ALA A 21 -1.76 22.25 2.53
C ALA A 21 -0.31 21.78 2.71
N ASP A 22 0.49 22.51 3.50
CA ASP A 22 1.86 22.12 3.82
C ASP A 22 1.90 20.78 4.57
N TYR A 23 1.01 20.59 5.54
CA TYR A 23 0.90 19.32 6.26
C TYR A 23 0.52 18.18 5.32
N HIS A 24 -0.44 18.39 4.42
CA HIS A 24 -0.90 17.39 3.45
C HIS A 24 0.17 17.02 2.42
N ALA A 25 1.04 17.95 2.03
CA ALA A 25 2.12 17.70 1.08
C ALA A 25 3.09 16.61 1.57
N HIS A 26 3.27 16.49 2.89
CA HIS A 26 4.16 15.49 3.50
C HIS A 26 3.48 14.16 3.82
N LEU A 27 2.15 14.05 3.67
CA LEU A 27 1.42 12.82 3.98
C LEU A 27 1.40 11.85 2.80
N LYS A 28 1.57 10.56 3.12
CA LYS A 28 1.31 9.45 2.18
C LYS A 28 -0.20 9.31 1.94
N ASP A 29 -0.59 8.84 0.76
CA ASP A 29 -2.01 8.68 0.38
C ASP A 29 -2.80 7.74 1.30
N ALA A 30 -2.16 6.71 1.84
CA ALA A 30 -2.77 5.84 2.84
C ALA A 30 -3.12 6.60 4.12
N THR A 31 -2.25 7.50 4.56
CA THR A 31 -2.48 8.36 5.74
C THR A 31 -3.57 9.38 5.45
N LYS A 32 -3.57 10.01 4.27
CA LYS A 32 -4.63 10.94 3.85
C LYS A 32 -6.01 10.28 3.90
N ARG A 33 -6.16 9.09 3.30
CA ARG A 33 -7.40 8.30 3.34
C ARG A 33 -7.82 7.96 4.76
N SER A 34 -6.89 7.52 5.61
CA SER A 34 -7.19 7.21 7.00
C SER A 34 -7.68 8.41 7.82
N GLN A 35 -7.07 9.58 7.60
CA GLN A 35 -7.48 10.81 8.28
C GLN A 35 -8.82 11.32 7.76
N LYS A 36 -9.06 11.26 6.44
CA LYS A 36 -10.36 11.60 5.84
C LYS A 36 -11.50 10.74 6.38
N ASN A 37 -11.27 9.43 6.53
CA ASN A 37 -12.24 8.53 7.18
C ASN A 37 -12.48 8.89 8.66
N THR A 38 -11.52 9.52 9.33
CA THR A 38 -11.72 10.03 10.71
C THR A 38 -12.64 11.25 10.67
N PHE A 39 -12.41 12.18 9.74
CA PHE A 39 -13.26 13.35 9.59
C PHE A 39 -14.68 13.02 9.16
N GLU A 40 -14.88 12.04 8.28
CA GLU A 40 -16.21 11.61 7.89
C GLU A 40 -17.04 11.15 9.10
N ARG A 41 -16.42 10.40 10.02
CA ARG A 41 -17.07 9.96 11.27
C ARG A 41 -17.34 11.12 12.21
N PHE A 42 -16.37 12.01 12.37
CA PHE A 42 -16.50 13.15 13.26
C PHE A 42 -17.53 14.16 12.74
N ALA A 43 -17.52 14.44 11.45
CA ALA A 43 -18.50 15.27 10.76
C ALA A 43 -19.90 14.69 10.87
N GLY A 44 -20.06 13.37 10.74
CA GLY A 44 -21.35 12.70 10.97
C GLY A 44 -21.90 13.01 12.36
N LEU A 45 -21.07 12.87 13.41
CA LEU A 45 -21.48 13.23 14.76
C LEU A 45 -21.80 14.71 14.92
N LEU A 46 -20.95 15.61 14.42
CA LEU A 46 -21.17 17.06 14.50
C LEU A 46 -22.46 17.50 13.81
N TYR A 47 -22.78 16.87 12.69
CA TYR A 47 -23.99 17.13 11.92
C TYR A 47 -25.24 16.61 12.66
N GLU A 48 -25.21 15.36 13.13
CA GLU A 48 -26.36 14.71 13.75
C GLU A 48 -26.63 15.18 15.19
N ALA A 49 -25.59 15.27 16.02
CA ALA A 49 -25.73 15.53 17.46
C ALA A 49 -25.63 17.02 17.83
N HIS A 50 -24.84 17.80 17.08
CA HIS A 50 -24.57 19.21 17.40
C HIS A 50 -25.20 20.18 16.41
N GLY A 51 -25.88 19.70 15.37
CA GLY A 51 -26.57 20.54 14.38
C GLY A 51 -25.65 21.54 13.68
N MET A 52 -24.36 21.20 13.50
CA MET A 52 -23.43 22.08 12.79
C MET A 52 -23.95 22.35 11.38
N ARG A 53 -24.07 23.64 11.04
CA ARG A 53 -24.66 24.10 9.78
C ARG A 53 -23.71 23.80 8.62
N SER A 54 -23.94 22.67 7.96
CA SER A 54 -23.41 22.31 6.64
C SER A 54 -24.54 21.74 5.79
N SER A 55 -24.38 21.72 4.47
CA SER A 55 -25.40 21.12 3.59
C SER A 55 -25.36 19.59 3.59
N SER A 56 -24.23 18.97 3.95
CA SER A 56 -24.10 17.52 4.12
C SER A 56 -22.90 17.13 4.98
N VAL A 57 -22.82 15.84 5.37
CA VAL A 57 -21.68 15.27 6.09
C VAL A 57 -20.41 15.30 5.23
N GLU A 58 -20.53 15.03 3.94
CA GLU A 58 -19.41 15.06 2.99
C GLU A 58 -18.85 16.48 2.87
N GLN A 59 -19.72 17.49 2.76
CA GLN A 59 -19.27 18.88 2.69
C GLN A 59 -18.57 19.30 3.99
N LEU A 60 -19.12 18.92 5.16
CA LEU A 60 -18.48 19.21 6.44
C LEU A 60 -17.12 18.49 6.57
N THR A 61 -17.03 17.27 6.04
CA THR A 61 -15.78 16.50 6.00
C THR A 61 -14.72 17.22 5.16
N GLU A 62 -15.07 17.70 3.97
CA GLU A 62 -14.14 18.46 3.12
C GLU A 62 -13.75 19.78 3.76
N GLN A 63 -14.68 20.48 4.42
CA GLN A 63 -14.40 21.71 5.15
C GLN A 63 -13.41 21.48 6.30
N LEU A 64 -13.65 20.48 7.15
CA LEU A 64 -12.74 20.12 8.24
C LEU A 64 -11.38 19.63 7.73
N TRP A 65 -11.36 18.96 6.58
CA TRP A 65 -10.14 18.48 5.94
C TRP A 65 -9.28 19.60 5.36
N ALA A 66 -9.89 20.56 4.64
CA ALA A 66 -9.18 21.53 3.82
C ALA A 66 -9.09 22.94 4.43
N GLN A 67 -9.98 23.30 5.35
CA GLN A 67 -10.13 24.68 5.79
C GLN A 67 -9.90 24.82 7.30
N PRO A 68 -8.85 25.52 7.74
CA PRO A 68 -8.65 25.84 9.15
C PRO A 68 -9.85 26.56 9.78
N ALA A 69 -10.55 27.42 9.01
CA ALA A 69 -11.73 28.15 9.46
C ALA A 69 -12.90 27.25 9.92
N ALA A 70 -13.04 26.05 9.34
CA ALA A 70 -14.09 25.11 9.73
C ALA A 70 -13.96 24.64 11.19
N TRP A 71 -12.76 24.75 11.76
CA TRP A 71 -12.46 24.38 13.14
C TRP A 71 -12.88 25.44 14.16
N GLN A 72 -13.25 26.66 13.73
CA GLN A 72 -13.62 27.75 14.63
C GLN A 72 -14.86 27.44 15.46
N ALA A 73 -15.75 26.57 14.97
CA ALA A 73 -16.93 26.12 15.71
C ALA A 73 -16.68 24.83 16.52
N VAL A 74 -15.52 24.19 16.37
CA VAL A 74 -15.19 22.96 17.10
C VAL A 74 -14.73 23.30 18.52
N ARG A 75 -15.25 22.59 19.51
CA ARG A 75 -14.94 22.76 20.93
C ARG A 75 -14.50 21.42 21.54
N ALA A 76 -13.89 21.47 22.71
CA ALA A 76 -13.41 20.32 23.46
C ALA A 76 -14.53 19.32 23.74
N HIS A 77 -15.74 19.80 24.09
CA HIS A 77 -16.89 18.95 24.33
C HIS A 77 -17.32 18.16 23.08
N HIS A 78 -17.23 18.72 21.87
CA HIS A 78 -17.52 17.97 20.64
C HIS A 78 -16.58 16.76 20.46
N ILE A 79 -15.30 16.92 20.80
CA ILE A 79 -14.32 15.83 20.72
C ILE A 79 -14.55 14.82 21.85
N GLN A 80 -14.92 15.28 23.05
CA GLN A 80 -15.31 14.41 24.16
C GLN A 80 -16.53 13.56 23.81
N ASP A 81 -17.57 14.17 23.24
CA ASP A 81 -18.77 13.48 22.77
C ASP A 81 -18.44 12.49 21.64
N PHE A 82 -17.48 12.82 20.79
CA PHE A 82 -16.96 11.88 19.79
C PHE A 82 -16.24 10.68 20.41
N VAL A 83 -15.43 10.88 21.44
CA VAL A 83 -14.79 9.76 22.16
C VAL A 83 -15.84 8.90 22.87
N ALA A 84 -16.85 9.52 23.49
CA ALA A 84 -17.97 8.80 24.11
C ALA A 84 -18.74 7.98 23.06
N TRP A 85 -19.08 8.58 21.92
CA TRP A 85 -19.72 7.88 20.80
C TRP A 85 -18.86 6.73 20.26
N LEU A 86 -17.55 6.92 20.08
CA LEU A 86 -16.66 5.83 19.66
C LEU A 86 -16.65 4.66 20.66
N THR A 87 -16.81 4.96 21.94
CA THR A 87 -16.88 3.96 23.01
C THR A 87 -18.20 3.19 22.96
N THR A 88 -19.34 3.87 22.77
CA THR A 88 -20.65 3.20 22.60
C THR A 88 -20.72 2.37 21.32
N GLN A 89 -19.97 2.76 20.29
CA GLN A 89 -19.84 1.99 19.05
C GLN A 89 -18.80 0.86 19.14
N HIS A 90 -18.21 0.63 20.32
CA HIS A 90 -17.22 -0.42 20.59
C HIS A 90 -16.01 -0.42 19.66
N TYR A 91 -15.50 0.77 19.27
CA TYR A 91 -14.27 0.86 18.50
C TYR A 91 -13.08 0.35 19.32
N ALA A 92 -12.12 -0.27 18.63
CA ALA A 92 -10.88 -0.69 19.28
C ALA A 92 -10.12 0.52 19.88
N PRO A 93 -9.55 0.42 21.10
CA PRO A 93 -8.84 1.54 21.77
C PRO A 93 -7.73 2.15 20.91
N ARG A 94 -7.01 1.31 20.16
CA ARG A 94 -5.99 1.78 19.20
C ARG A 94 -6.58 2.65 18.10
N SER A 95 -7.74 2.29 17.56
CA SER A 95 -8.42 3.08 16.52
C SER A 95 -8.89 4.42 17.09
N MET A 96 -9.50 4.42 18.28
CA MET A 96 -9.89 5.65 18.97
C MET A 96 -8.70 6.58 19.19
N LYS A 97 -7.56 6.04 19.65
CA LYS A 97 -6.31 6.80 19.83
C LYS A 97 -5.80 7.43 18.54
N VAL A 98 -5.84 6.69 17.43
CA VAL A 98 -5.43 7.23 16.12
C VAL A 98 -6.36 8.35 15.66
N MET A 99 -7.67 8.18 15.83
CA MET A 99 -8.67 9.19 15.48
C MET A 99 -8.49 10.45 16.33
N LEU A 100 -8.37 10.31 17.65
CA LEU A 100 -8.14 11.43 18.56
C LEU A 100 -6.83 12.16 18.25
N SER A 101 -5.74 11.42 18.00
CA SER A 101 -4.45 12.01 17.61
C SER A 101 -4.56 12.79 16.29
N THR A 102 -5.40 12.32 15.35
CA THR A 102 -5.67 13.02 14.09
C THR A 102 -6.38 14.34 14.37
N LEU A 103 -7.47 14.31 15.13
CA LEU A 103 -8.23 15.52 15.50
C LEU A 103 -7.34 16.53 16.23
N CYS A 104 -6.58 16.10 17.24
CA CYS A 104 -5.65 16.96 17.98
C CYS A 104 -4.60 17.61 17.07
N THR A 105 -4.12 16.88 16.05
CA THR A 105 -3.14 17.43 15.09
C THR A 105 -3.77 18.58 14.32
N TYR A 106 -4.98 18.41 13.80
CA TYR A 106 -5.67 19.45 13.06
C TYR A 106 -6.09 20.64 13.93
N CYS A 107 -6.51 20.41 15.18
CA CYS A 107 -6.76 21.51 16.12
C CYS A 107 -5.50 22.38 16.33
N ARG A 108 -4.32 21.77 16.46
CA ARG A 108 -3.05 22.51 16.56
C ARG A 108 -2.74 23.30 15.29
N HIS A 109 -2.98 22.74 14.11
CA HIS A 109 -2.80 23.46 12.85
C HIS A 109 -3.81 24.62 12.71
N ALA A 110 -5.07 24.43 13.13
CA ALA A 110 -6.09 25.47 13.13
C ALA A 110 -5.76 26.61 14.09
N ALA A 111 -5.24 26.31 15.29
CA ALA A 111 -4.78 27.32 16.24
C ALA A 111 -3.58 28.12 15.73
N ARG A 112 -2.60 27.45 15.09
CA ARG A 112 -1.48 28.14 14.42
C ARG A 112 -1.94 29.09 13.32
N ALA A 113 -3.07 28.78 12.67
CA ALA A 113 -3.71 29.64 11.68
C ALA A 113 -4.66 30.70 12.30
N GLY A 114 -4.78 30.76 13.63
CA GLY A 114 -5.60 31.76 14.34
C GLY A 114 -7.10 31.45 14.44
N TYR A 115 -7.55 30.26 14.02
CA TYR A 115 -8.97 29.89 14.02
C TYR A 115 -9.44 29.19 15.29
N LEU A 116 -8.53 28.82 16.18
CA LEU A 116 -8.81 28.15 17.44
C LEU A 116 -7.91 28.75 18.53
N SER A 117 -8.45 28.99 19.73
CA SER A 117 -7.64 29.54 20.82
C SER A 117 -6.69 28.47 21.38
N ASP A 118 -5.54 28.92 21.90
CA ASP A 118 -4.59 28.02 22.56
C ASP A 118 -5.19 27.34 23.79
N GLU A 119 -6.09 28.02 24.50
CA GLU A 119 -6.85 27.46 25.63
C GLU A 119 -7.70 26.27 25.18
N GLU A 120 -8.43 26.40 24.07
CA GLU A 120 -9.26 25.34 23.53
C GLU A 120 -8.41 24.14 23.08
N VAL A 121 -7.28 24.39 22.44
CA VAL A 121 -6.32 23.32 22.07
C VAL A 121 -5.77 22.61 23.30
N LEU A 122 -5.48 23.35 24.38
CA LEU A 122 -5.02 22.76 25.63
C LEU A 122 -6.08 21.82 26.21
N GLN A 123 -7.34 22.25 26.26
CA GLN A 123 -8.46 21.42 26.72
C GLN A 123 -8.60 20.16 25.85
N ILE A 124 -8.57 20.30 24.52
CA ILE A 124 -8.68 19.18 23.58
C ILE A 124 -7.54 18.17 23.77
N THR A 125 -6.30 18.65 23.92
CA THR A 125 -5.12 17.78 24.04
C THR A 125 -5.00 17.08 25.39
N GLN A 126 -5.70 17.58 26.42
CA GLN A 126 -5.80 16.94 27.73
C GLN A 126 -6.85 15.83 27.80
N LEU A 127 -7.70 15.69 26.77
CA LEU A 127 -8.72 14.63 26.72
C LEU A 127 -8.04 13.25 26.77
N LYS A 128 -8.46 12.45 27.75
CA LYS A 128 -8.03 11.07 27.91
C LYS A 128 -9.08 10.13 27.33
N LEU A 129 -8.62 9.04 26.72
CA LEU A 129 -9.51 7.94 26.39
C LEU A 129 -9.97 7.25 27.69
N PRO A 130 -11.22 6.76 27.75
CA PRO A 130 -11.67 5.89 28.82
C PRO A 130 -10.72 4.71 29.00
N ASP A 131 -10.44 4.34 30.25
CA ASP A 131 -9.58 3.19 30.53
C ASP A 131 -10.35 1.90 30.23
N PRO A 132 -9.91 1.06 29.28
CA PRO A 132 -10.61 -0.18 28.94
C PRO A 132 -10.71 -1.17 30.11
N SER A 133 -9.98 -0.98 31.22
CA SER A 133 -10.07 -1.86 32.40
C SER A 133 -11.22 -1.55 33.35
N CYS A 134 -11.89 -0.41 33.22
CA CYS A 134 -12.89 0.03 34.21
C CYS A 134 -14.30 -0.58 34.02
N ASP A 135 -14.60 -1.13 32.83
CA ASP A 135 -15.95 -1.61 32.46
C ASP A 135 -15.98 -3.13 32.17
N ALA A 136 -15.08 -3.91 32.76
CA ALA A 136 -14.92 -5.34 32.49
C ALA A 136 -15.87 -6.27 33.29
N ASP A 137 -16.92 -5.72 33.92
CA ASP A 137 -17.83 -6.48 34.80
C ASP A 137 -19.11 -7.00 34.13
N ASP A 138 -19.22 -6.96 32.79
CA ASP A 138 -20.37 -7.56 32.07
C ASP A 138 -19.97 -8.82 31.28
N ASP A 139 -20.52 -9.97 31.69
CA ASP A 139 -20.38 -11.32 31.10
C ASP A 139 -20.91 -11.43 29.65
N ALA A 140 -21.37 -10.34 29.06
CA ALA A 140 -21.77 -10.24 27.66
C ALA A 140 -20.87 -9.24 26.92
N ALA A 141 -19.59 -9.59 26.75
CA ALA A 141 -18.62 -8.73 26.06
C ALA A 141 -19.17 -8.31 24.68
N PRO A 142 -19.47 -7.02 24.45
CA PRO A 142 -20.02 -6.57 23.18
C PRO A 142 -19.03 -6.85 22.05
N VAL A 143 -19.56 -7.30 20.91
CA VAL A 143 -18.77 -7.66 19.73
C VAL A 143 -17.99 -6.42 19.27
N ARG A 144 -16.69 -6.39 19.59
CA ARG A 144 -15.77 -5.30 19.22
C ARG A 144 -15.98 -4.94 17.76
N ARG A 145 -16.29 -3.67 17.48
CA ARG A 145 -16.44 -3.17 16.12
C ARG A 145 -15.06 -2.99 15.50
N GLY A 146 -14.62 -4.03 14.82
CA GLY A 146 -13.38 -4.05 14.05
C GLY A 146 -12.93 -5.46 13.73
N ASN A 147 -12.55 -5.69 12.48
CA ASN A 147 -12.17 -7.01 11.93
C ASN A 147 -10.90 -7.63 12.54
N LYS A 148 -10.27 -6.97 13.52
CA LYS A 148 -9.06 -7.49 14.13
C LYS A 148 -9.45 -8.63 15.09
N LYS A 149 -8.67 -9.70 15.12
CA LYS A 149 -8.83 -10.78 16.12
C LYS A 149 -8.45 -10.28 17.53
N PRO A 150 -9.04 -10.81 18.61
CA PRO A 150 -8.68 -10.44 19.98
C PRO A 150 -7.24 -10.86 20.32
N THR A 151 -6.85 -12.07 19.92
CA THR A 151 -5.48 -12.60 20.05
C THR A 151 -4.88 -12.85 18.67
N SER A 152 -3.57 -12.62 18.55
CA SER A 152 -2.85 -12.99 17.33
C SER A 152 -2.71 -14.50 17.27
N THR A 153 -3.24 -15.14 16.23
CA THR A 153 -3.03 -16.56 15.99
C THR A 153 -1.58 -16.77 15.55
N MET A 154 -0.75 -17.31 16.44
CA MET A 154 0.62 -17.71 16.11
C MET A 154 0.60 -19.06 15.41
N LEU A 155 1.37 -19.20 14.33
CA LEU A 155 1.63 -20.50 13.72
C LEU A 155 2.86 -21.12 14.39
N SER A 156 2.76 -22.39 14.76
CA SER A 156 3.95 -23.13 15.19
C SER A 156 4.90 -23.38 14.01
N ALA A 157 6.18 -23.64 14.29
CA ALA A 157 7.15 -23.98 13.24
C ALA A 157 6.72 -25.21 12.44
N GLU A 158 6.12 -26.21 13.10
CA GLU A 158 5.58 -27.41 12.44
C GLU A 158 4.40 -27.08 11.52
N GLN A 159 3.49 -26.20 11.96
CA GLN A 159 2.36 -25.75 11.14
C GLN A 159 2.83 -24.94 9.93
N ALA A 160 3.83 -24.07 10.10
CA ALA A 160 4.43 -23.31 9.01
C ALA A 160 5.06 -24.25 7.97
N LYS A 161 5.85 -25.23 8.41
CA LYS A 161 6.47 -26.23 7.53
C LYS A 161 5.43 -27.07 6.79
N ALA A 162 4.39 -27.54 7.51
CA ALA A 162 3.30 -28.30 6.91
C ALA A 162 2.53 -27.48 5.86
N LEU A 163 2.33 -26.18 6.11
CA LEU A 163 1.70 -25.27 5.16
C LEU A 163 2.54 -25.11 3.89
N ILE A 164 3.84 -24.89 4.02
CA ILE A 164 4.78 -24.77 2.89
C ILE A 164 4.78 -26.05 2.05
N GLN A 165 4.80 -27.22 2.68
CA GLN A 165 4.85 -28.51 1.97
C GLN A 165 3.57 -28.80 1.18
N ARG A 166 2.40 -28.32 1.63
CA ARG A 166 1.12 -28.52 0.94
C ARG A 166 0.97 -27.74 -0.35
N LEU A 167 1.75 -26.67 -0.56
CA LEU A 167 1.60 -25.75 -1.69
C LEU A 167 2.32 -26.20 -2.97
N ASN A 168 3.00 -27.35 -2.99
CA ASN A 168 3.82 -27.80 -4.12
C ASN A 168 3.03 -28.46 -5.27
N THR A 169 1.93 -27.86 -5.73
CA THR A 169 1.11 -28.39 -6.83
C THR A 169 1.13 -27.47 -8.04
N GLY A 170 2.15 -27.62 -8.90
CA GLY A 170 2.26 -26.96 -10.21
C GLY A 170 2.88 -25.56 -10.20
N GLU A 171 2.82 -24.87 -11.34
CA GLU A 171 3.47 -23.55 -11.55
C GLU A 171 3.00 -22.47 -10.55
N ILE A 172 1.69 -22.41 -10.29
CA ILE A 172 1.11 -21.48 -9.33
C ILE A 172 1.47 -21.89 -7.91
N GLY A 173 1.48 -23.20 -7.63
CA GLY A 173 1.92 -23.76 -6.36
C GLY A 173 3.35 -23.35 -5.99
N LEU A 174 4.29 -23.42 -6.94
CA LEU A 174 5.68 -22.98 -6.70
C LEU A 174 5.77 -21.48 -6.35
N ARG A 175 4.97 -20.62 -7.00
CA ARG A 175 4.91 -19.19 -6.66
C ARG A 175 4.41 -18.99 -5.24
N ASP A 176 3.30 -19.63 -4.90
CA ASP A 176 2.63 -19.43 -3.61
C ASP A 176 3.46 -20.07 -2.48
N GLN A 177 4.14 -21.17 -2.76
CA GLN A 177 5.11 -21.78 -1.85
C GLN A 177 6.28 -20.84 -1.57
N LEU A 178 6.89 -20.24 -2.62
CA LEU A 178 7.96 -19.25 -2.43
C LEU A 178 7.48 -18.05 -1.62
N LEU A 179 6.28 -17.55 -1.91
CA LEU A 179 5.66 -16.44 -1.17
C LEU A 179 5.55 -16.78 0.32
N VAL A 180 5.04 -17.96 0.66
CA VAL A 180 4.91 -18.40 2.05
C VAL A 180 6.26 -18.60 2.72
N CYS A 181 7.27 -19.15 2.03
CA CYS A 181 8.64 -19.24 2.55
C CYS A 181 9.21 -17.85 2.89
N LEU A 182 9.06 -16.87 2.01
CA LEU A 182 9.56 -15.51 2.26
C LEU A 182 8.85 -14.82 3.44
N LEU A 183 7.56 -15.10 3.64
CA LEU A 183 6.80 -14.52 4.75
C LEU A 183 7.08 -15.23 6.09
N LEU A 184 7.12 -16.56 6.11
CA LEU A 184 7.21 -17.34 7.35
C LEU A 184 8.65 -17.64 7.76
N GLU A 185 9.51 -18.03 6.83
CA GLU A 185 10.89 -18.45 7.14
C GLU A 185 11.85 -17.27 7.14
N GLN A 186 11.69 -16.34 6.20
CA GLN A 186 12.55 -15.15 6.10
C GLN A 186 12.02 -13.96 6.91
N GLY A 187 10.76 -14.03 7.37
CA GLY A 187 10.12 -12.96 8.15
C GLY A 187 9.96 -11.65 7.37
N LEU A 188 9.93 -11.70 6.04
CA LEU A 188 9.79 -10.50 5.23
C LEU A 188 8.36 -9.95 5.34
N THR A 189 8.25 -8.62 5.38
CA THR A 189 6.93 -7.98 5.32
C THR A 189 6.36 -8.06 3.90
N ILE A 190 5.03 -8.00 3.77
CA ILE A 190 4.33 -8.03 2.47
C ILE A 190 4.89 -6.98 1.50
N LYS A 191 5.22 -5.78 2.00
CA LYS A 191 5.78 -4.71 1.17
C LYS A 191 7.18 -5.08 0.65
N GLN A 192 8.05 -5.61 1.51
CA GLN A 192 9.39 -6.03 1.11
C GLN A 192 9.33 -7.16 0.09
N VAL A 193 8.45 -8.13 0.31
CA VAL A 193 8.16 -9.18 -0.66
C VAL A 193 7.73 -8.56 -1.98
N GLN A 194 6.72 -7.69 -2.00
CA GLN A 194 6.21 -7.05 -3.22
C GLN A 194 7.28 -6.29 -4.03
N GLU A 195 8.23 -5.65 -3.34
CA GLU A 195 9.32 -4.87 -3.95
C GLU A 195 10.55 -5.73 -4.30
N LEU A 196 10.54 -7.03 -3.99
CA LEU A 196 11.67 -7.93 -4.19
C LEU A 196 11.95 -8.21 -5.68
N ARG A 197 13.19 -7.99 -6.09
CA ARG A 197 13.68 -8.12 -7.48
C ARG A 197 14.66 -9.28 -7.60
N ILE A 198 14.83 -9.81 -8.81
CA ILE A 198 15.83 -10.87 -9.05
C ILE A 198 17.24 -10.36 -8.72
N GLU A 199 17.56 -9.10 -9.02
CA GLU A 199 18.86 -8.49 -8.71
C GLU A 199 19.19 -8.43 -7.20
N HIS A 200 18.17 -8.57 -6.35
CA HIS A 200 18.34 -8.62 -4.90
C HIS A 200 18.67 -10.03 -4.39
N VAL A 201 18.60 -11.06 -5.24
CA VAL A 201 18.87 -12.45 -4.88
C VAL A 201 20.27 -12.81 -5.34
N ASN A 202 21.08 -13.32 -4.42
CA ASN A 202 22.33 -13.99 -4.75
C ASN A 202 22.20 -15.46 -4.34
N LEU A 203 21.98 -16.33 -5.31
CA LEU A 203 21.85 -17.78 -5.07
C LEU A 203 23.19 -18.39 -4.65
N ASP A 204 24.30 -17.97 -5.25
CA ASP A 204 25.64 -18.50 -4.92
C ASP A 204 26.01 -18.24 -3.46
N ALA A 205 25.68 -17.05 -2.96
CA ALA A 205 25.89 -16.67 -1.58
C ALA A 205 24.71 -17.05 -0.65
N ALA A 206 23.64 -17.64 -1.20
CA ALA A 206 22.39 -17.93 -0.52
C ALA A 206 21.85 -16.74 0.31
N ILE A 207 21.80 -15.53 -0.27
CA ILE A 207 21.37 -14.30 0.42
C ILE A 207 20.31 -13.55 -0.40
N ILE A 208 19.34 -12.95 0.29
CA ILE A 208 18.42 -11.95 -0.26
C ILE A 208 18.70 -10.58 0.36
N LYS A 209 18.75 -9.55 -0.47
CA LYS A 209 18.84 -8.15 -0.04
C LYS A 209 17.46 -7.48 -0.08
N VAL A 210 16.99 -6.93 1.01
CA VAL A 210 15.74 -6.16 1.05
C VAL A 210 15.98 -4.77 1.59
N ALA A 211 15.24 -3.78 1.08
CA ALA A 211 15.21 -2.47 1.71
C ALA A 211 14.53 -2.57 3.09
N HIS A 212 15.04 -1.82 4.05
CA HIS A 212 14.36 -1.66 5.33
C HIS A 212 13.08 -0.81 5.12
N PRO A 213 11.96 -1.11 5.80
CA PRO A 213 10.69 -0.43 5.54
C PRO A 213 10.72 1.09 5.80
N ASN A 214 11.60 1.51 6.72
CA ASN A 214 11.65 2.89 7.23
C ASN A 214 12.99 3.60 6.98
N THR A 215 13.98 2.92 6.40
CA THR A 215 15.29 3.50 6.10
C THR A 215 15.74 3.05 4.72
N PRO A 216 16.52 3.86 3.98
CA PRO A 216 17.03 3.48 2.66
C PRO A 216 18.09 2.37 2.72
N GLN A 217 18.43 1.88 3.91
CA GLN A 217 19.45 0.87 4.11
C GLN A 217 18.97 -0.51 3.64
N GLN A 218 19.82 -1.22 2.92
CA GLN A 218 19.59 -2.60 2.54
C GLN A 218 20.00 -3.54 3.68
N MET A 219 19.15 -4.51 3.97
CA MET A 219 19.43 -5.62 4.88
C MET A 219 19.67 -6.87 4.07
N SER A 220 20.69 -7.65 4.46
CA SER A 220 20.98 -8.95 3.85
C SER A 220 20.44 -10.05 4.75
N HIS A 221 19.64 -10.94 4.18
CA HIS A 221 19.01 -12.08 4.87
C HIS A 221 19.57 -13.37 4.29
N PRO A 222 20.17 -14.25 5.11
CA PRO A 222 20.57 -15.57 4.66
C PRO A 222 19.33 -16.43 4.37
N LEU A 223 19.35 -17.14 3.25
CA LEU A 223 18.28 -18.01 2.84
C LEU A 223 18.25 -19.27 3.72
N THR A 224 17.06 -19.62 4.21
CA THR A 224 16.83 -20.96 4.77
C THR A 224 16.85 -21.99 3.65
N GLU A 225 17.20 -23.23 3.97
CA GLU A 225 17.28 -24.33 2.99
C GLU A 225 15.98 -24.48 2.17
N ALA A 226 14.82 -24.41 2.85
CA ALA A 226 13.51 -24.47 2.20
C ALA A 226 13.29 -23.30 1.23
N THR A 227 13.68 -22.07 1.64
CA THR A 227 13.55 -20.88 0.79
C THR A 227 14.50 -20.97 -0.39
N TYR A 228 15.75 -21.36 -0.18
CA TYR A 228 16.75 -21.55 -1.23
C TYR A 228 16.27 -22.56 -2.29
N THR A 229 15.82 -23.73 -1.84
CA THR A 229 15.33 -24.80 -2.73
C THR A 229 14.13 -24.33 -3.55
N THR A 230 13.15 -23.70 -2.88
CA THR A 230 11.93 -23.21 -3.53
C THR A 230 12.23 -22.06 -4.49
N LEU A 231 13.13 -21.14 -4.13
CA LEU A 231 13.54 -20.01 -4.95
C LEU A 231 14.31 -20.47 -6.18
N THR A 232 15.21 -21.43 -6.03
CA THR A 232 15.97 -22.03 -7.14
C THR A 232 15.01 -22.71 -8.12
N ALA A 233 14.08 -23.52 -7.62
CA ALA A 233 13.05 -24.13 -8.46
C ALA A 233 12.20 -23.06 -9.16
N TYR A 234 11.73 -22.05 -8.42
CA TYR A 234 10.93 -20.95 -8.97
C TYR A 234 11.66 -20.21 -10.11
N LEU A 235 12.93 -19.85 -9.92
CA LEU A 235 13.72 -19.13 -10.92
C LEU A 235 14.08 -20.00 -12.13
N ALA A 236 14.27 -21.31 -11.94
CA ALA A 236 14.46 -22.24 -13.05
C ALA A 236 13.21 -22.30 -13.96
N PHE A 237 12.01 -22.25 -13.37
CA PHE A 237 10.77 -22.19 -14.14
C PHE A 237 10.47 -20.77 -14.68
N PHE A 238 10.92 -19.71 -14.00
CA PHE A 238 10.56 -18.31 -14.31
C PHE A 238 11.78 -17.37 -14.41
N PRO A 239 12.62 -17.51 -15.46
CA PRO A 239 13.93 -16.83 -15.52
C PRO A 239 13.90 -15.33 -15.85
N THR A 240 12.75 -14.73 -16.17
CA THR A 240 12.68 -13.44 -16.92
C THR A 240 12.00 -12.26 -16.20
N ALA A 241 11.79 -12.29 -14.89
CA ALA A 241 11.03 -11.24 -14.21
C ALA A 241 11.94 -10.23 -13.47
N GLN A 242 11.93 -8.94 -13.85
CA GLN A 242 12.67 -7.90 -13.08
C GLN A 242 12.27 -7.85 -11.60
N VAL A 243 10.98 -8.10 -11.32
CA VAL A 243 10.43 -8.34 -9.98
C VAL A 243 10.21 -9.85 -9.86
N ILE A 244 10.54 -10.47 -8.72
CA ILE A 244 10.41 -11.93 -8.55
C ILE A 244 8.97 -12.39 -8.82
N TRP A 245 7.98 -11.56 -8.51
CA TRP A 245 6.58 -11.86 -8.79
C TRP A 245 6.25 -11.58 -10.25
N ARG A 246 5.95 -12.64 -11.01
CA ARG A 246 5.33 -12.54 -12.34
C ARG A 246 4.19 -11.50 -12.31
N ARG A 247 4.33 -10.42 -13.09
CA ARG A 247 3.18 -9.82 -13.78
C ARG A 247 2.84 -10.83 -14.88
N HIS A 248 1.72 -11.54 -14.76
CA HIS A 248 1.39 -12.66 -15.63
C HIS A 248 1.47 -12.29 -17.11
N LEU A 249 2.58 -12.60 -17.77
CA LEU A 249 2.71 -12.62 -19.22
C LEU A 249 2.53 -14.06 -19.67
N GLU A 250 1.45 -14.35 -20.38
CA GLU A 250 1.21 -15.60 -21.05
C GLU A 250 1.72 -15.48 -22.49
N LEU A 251 2.79 -16.21 -22.82
CA LEU A 251 3.23 -16.37 -24.20
C LEU A 251 2.47 -17.56 -24.79
N SER A 252 1.57 -17.29 -25.73
CA SER A 252 0.90 -18.33 -26.51
C SER A 252 1.44 -18.27 -27.94
N TRP A 253 1.64 -19.43 -28.54
CA TRP A 253 2.05 -19.52 -29.94
C TRP A 253 1.08 -20.41 -30.71
N ARG A 254 0.82 -20.07 -31.97
CA ARG A 254 0.03 -20.88 -32.89
C ARG A 254 0.83 -21.07 -34.16
N LEU A 255 0.99 -22.33 -34.55
CA LEU A 255 1.39 -22.71 -35.90
C LEU A 255 0.15 -22.64 -36.79
N HIS A 256 0.21 -21.87 -37.86
CA HIS A 256 -0.79 -22.00 -38.91
C HIS A 256 -0.35 -23.15 -39.81
N THR A 257 -0.99 -24.31 -39.66
CA THR A 257 -0.80 -25.44 -40.56
C THR A 257 -1.56 -25.17 -41.86
N PRO A 258 -0.90 -24.92 -43.00
CA PRO A 258 -1.58 -25.04 -44.28
C PRO A 258 -2.00 -26.50 -44.46
N GLY A 259 -3.11 -26.74 -45.16
CA GLY A 259 -3.76 -28.07 -45.28
C GLY A 259 -2.89 -29.22 -45.82
N HIS A 260 -1.64 -28.96 -46.19
CA HIS A 260 -0.60 -29.95 -46.44
C HIS A 260 0.77 -29.37 -46.01
N LEU A 261 1.58 -30.15 -45.31
CA LEU A 261 2.95 -29.80 -44.95
C LEU A 261 3.88 -30.11 -46.13
N THR A 262 4.54 -29.10 -46.68
CA THR A 262 5.55 -29.29 -47.74
C THR A 262 6.94 -29.03 -47.16
N ALA A 263 7.85 -29.99 -47.32
CA ALA A 263 9.24 -29.84 -46.90
C ALA A 263 9.89 -28.62 -47.58
N GLY A 264 10.60 -27.79 -46.80
CA GLY A 264 11.31 -26.61 -47.29
C GLY A 264 10.49 -25.30 -47.35
N ARG A 265 9.20 -25.31 -46.98
CA ARG A 265 8.37 -24.09 -46.95
C ARG A 265 8.31 -23.51 -45.53
N PRO A 266 8.56 -22.21 -45.33
CA PRO A 266 8.49 -21.59 -44.01
C PRO A 266 7.06 -21.62 -43.47
N LEU A 267 6.90 -22.06 -42.22
CA LEU A 267 5.62 -22.09 -41.52
C LEU A 267 5.41 -20.78 -40.77
N PRO A 268 4.29 -20.06 -40.99
CA PRO A 268 3.98 -18.88 -40.22
C PRO A 268 3.63 -19.27 -38.77
N VAL A 269 4.41 -18.74 -37.84
CA VAL A 269 4.14 -18.83 -36.39
C VAL A 269 3.60 -17.49 -35.92
N THR A 270 2.44 -17.50 -35.26
CA THR A 270 1.95 -16.33 -34.53
C THR A 270 2.32 -16.48 -33.06
N LEU A 271 3.12 -15.55 -32.55
CA LEU A 271 3.39 -15.40 -31.12
C LEU A 271 2.45 -14.34 -30.55
N THR A 272 1.72 -14.66 -29.49
CA THR A 272 0.81 -13.75 -28.78
C THR A 272 1.24 -13.67 -27.33
N LEU A 273 1.69 -12.50 -26.91
CA LEU A 273 2.02 -12.21 -25.51
C LEU A 273 0.80 -11.54 -24.86
N ARG A 274 0.19 -12.18 -23.86
CA ARG A 274 -0.97 -11.66 -23.12
C ARG A 274 -0.56 -11.27 -21.72
N ASN A 275 -0.82 -10.02 -21.34
CA ASN A 275 -0.75 -9.62 -19.94
C ASN A 275 -2.08 -9.95 -19.24
N ARG A 276 -2.03 -10.82 -18.24
CA ARG A 276 -3.20 -11.16 -17.41
C ARG A 276 -3.30 -10.31 -16.14
N SER A 277 -2.45 -9.30 -15.93
CA SER A 277 -2.64 -8.36 -14.82
C SER A 277 -3.77 -7.37 -15.12
N HIS A 278 -4.54 -6.99 -14.09
CA HIS A 278 -5.54 -5.91 -14.16
C HIS A 278 -4.93 -4.51 -14.41
N VAL A 279 -3.60 -4.39 -14.45
CA VAL A 279 -2.87 -3.14 -14.71
C VAL A 279 -2.33 -3.18 -16.14
N THR A 280 -2.61 -2.14 -16.92
CA THR A 280 -2.11 -1.98 -18.29
C THR A 280 -0.58 -1.93 -18.33
N LEU A 281 0.03 -2.54 -19.36
CA LEU A 281 1.44 -2.36 -19.70
C LEU A 281 1.65 -0.93 -20.25
N GLY A 282 1.58 0.07 -19.38
CA GLY A 282 1.55 1.48 -19.78
C GLY A 282 2.81 2.27 -19.43
N ASP A 283 3.29 2.21 -18.18
CA ASP A 283 4.09 3.35 -17.69
C ASP A 283 5.55 3.06 -17.37
N SER A 284 6.01 1.80 -17.42
CA SER A 284 7.37 1.44 -16.97
C SER A 284 8.39 1.22 -18.09
N ILE A 285 7.98 1.20 -19.36
CA ILE A 285 8.89 0.94 -20.50
C ILE A 285 9.30 2.24 -21.22
N SER A 286 8.58 3.35 -21.02
CA SER A 286 8.85 4.61 -21.71
C SER A 286 10.07 5.40 -21.21
N ALA A 287 10.79 4.92 -20.18
CA ALA A 287 11.98 5.61 -19.65
C ALA A 287 13.32 5.11 -20.22
N CYS A 288 13.32 4.14 -21.13
CA CYS A 288 14.52 3.78 -21.91
C CYS A 288 14.28 4.08 -23.38
N SER A 289 14.59 5.31 -23.79
CA SER A 289 14.76 5.66 -25.20
C SER A 289 16.19 5.35 -25.62
N PRO A 290 16.44 4.43 -26.57
CA PRO A 290 17.57 4.57 -27.45
C PRO A 290 17.15 5.41 -28.65
N ARG A 291 18.02 6.37 -28.99
CA ARG A 291 17.95 7.17 -30.21
C ARG A 291 17.76 6.27 -31.43
N ARG A 292 16.97 6.79 -32.39
CA ARG A 292 16.76 6.33 -33.77
C ARG A 292 17.85 5.39 -34.32
N SER A 293 17.46 4.16 -34.64
CA SER A 293 17.94 3.43 -35.83
C SER A 293 16.97 2.30 -36.19
N SER A 294 16.63 2.27 -37.47
CA SER A 294 15.80 1.38 -38.31
C SER A 294 15.42 -0.04 -37.82
N PRO A 295 14.32 -0.62 -38.36
CA PRO A 295 13.85 -1.94 -37.97
C PRO A 295 14.79 -3.03 -38.49
N LEU A 296 15.37 -3.81 -37.57
CA LEU A 296 16.10 -5.04 -37.88
C LEU A 296 15.11 -6.15 -38.27
N LEU A 297 14.96 -6.35 -39.58
CA LEU A 297 14.39 -7.56 -40.17
C LEU A 297 15.38 -8.71 -39.97
N TYR A 298 15.14 -9.56 -38.97
CA TYR A 298 15.86 -10.84 -38.88
C TYR A 298 15.28 -11.81 -39.92
N ARG A 299 16.00 -12.00 -41.03
CA ARG A 299 15.73 -13.01 -42.05
C ARG A 299 16.55 -14.26 -41.71
N TRP A 300 15.89 -15.30 -41.22
CA TRP A 300 16.50 -16.64 -41.13
C TRP A 300 16.53 -17.25 -42.54
N ASP A 301 17.73 -17.44 -43.09
CA ASP A 301 17.94 -18.10 -44.38
C ASP A 301 18.28 -19.58 -44.16
N THR A 302 17.31 -20.47 -44.39
CA THR A 302 17.51 -21.92 -44.36
C THR A 302 17.85 -22.42 -45.76
N ARG A 303 19.08 -22.22 -46.22
CA ARG A 303 19.65 -22.96 -47.36
C ARG A 303 21.15 -23.17 -47.17
N GLN A 304 21.52 -24.38 -46.75
CA GLN A 304 22.49 -25.22 -47.46
C GLN A 304 22.61 -26.56 -46.73
N ALA A 305 22.08 -27.60 -47.35
CA ALA A 305 22.64 -28.94 -47.27
C ALA A 305 22.83 -29.42 -48.71
N PRO A 306 23.95 -30.07 -49.03
CA PRO A 306 23.92 -31.10 -50.05
C PRO A 306 24.46 -32.43 -49.53
N ALA A 307 23.56 -33.41 -49.61
CA ALA A 307 23.73 -34.76 -50.16
C ALA A 307 25.06 -35.51 -49.96
N ASP A 308 24.97 -36.56 -49.13
CA ASP A 308 25.19 -37.97 -49.49
C ASP A 308 26.24 -38.30 -50.59
N ARG A 309 27.26 -39.06 -50.20
CA ARG A 309 27.94 -40.04 -51.07
C ARG A 309 28.29 -41.28 -50.27
N SER A 310 27.55 -42.34 -50.52
CA SER A 310 27.98 -43.73 -50.35
C SER A 310 28.43 -44.32 -51.70
N ALA A 311 29.33 -45.31 -51.60
CA ALA A 311 29.85 -46.24 -52.61
C ALA A 311 31.03 -45.80 -53.52
N ARG A 312 32.25 -46.19 -53.12
CA ARG A 312 32.98 -47.36 -53.64
C ARG A 312 34.04 -47.81 -52.64
#